data_AF-A0A2J6N0F0-F1
#
_entry.id   AF-A0A2J6N0F0-F1
#
_cell.length_a   1.000
_cell.length_b   1.000
_cell.length_c   1.000
_cell.angle_alpha   90.00
_cell.angle_beta   90.00
_cell.angle_gamma   90.00
#
_symmetry.space_group_name_H-M   'P 1'
#
loop_
_entity.id
_entity.type
_entity.pdbx_description
1 polymer ?
#
loop_
_entity_poly.entity_id
_entity_poly.type
_entity_poly.pdbx_seq_one_letter_code
_entity_poly.pdbx_strand_id
1 'polypeptide(L)'
;MPRIKRAADYINALCISENKAKSVLGNELKQRYKRWLETLNLQDFLLFIETIKENREKIGVPQFFGKFRAYAFEEYVYRLIATRVAIPKSLQLFWGEKCTVLRENGNVYAMEFDVSIGKKAENFVDPLMVFETKVELDSARLKTALASFMLLKQWSPKAKCILVYL
;
A
#
# COMPACT_ATOMS: atom_id res chain seq x y z
N MET A 1 -2.17 -6.54 14.18
CA MET A 1 -1.25 -7.38 13.40
C MET A 1 -0.93 -6.62 12.13
N PRO A 2 0.35 -6.40 11.79
CA PRO A 2 0.72 -5.79 10.53
C PRO A 2 0.28 -6.70 9.36
N ARG A 3 0.06 -6.09 8.20
CA ARG A 3 -0.40 -6.75 6.97
C ARG A 3 0.46 -7.97 6.64
N ILE A 4 -0.17 -9.15 6.47
CA ILE A 4 0.52 -10.47 6.40
C ILE A 4 1.23 -10.71 5.06
N LYS A 5 0.87 -10.02 3.97
CA LYS A 5 1.46 -10.23 2.64
C LYS A 5 1.95 -8.93 2.00
N ARG A 6 3.15 -8.99 1.42
CA ARG A 6 3.83 -7.93 0.66
C ARG A 6 4.07 -8.36 -0.78
N ALA A 7 4.42 -7.39 -1.65
CA ALA A 7 4.78 -7.66 -3.03
C ALA A 7 5.90 -8.72 -3.16
N ALA A 8 6.91 -8.65 -2.29
CA ALA A 8 8.00 -9.62 -2.25
C ALA A 8 7.54 -11.07 -2.05
N ASP A 9 6.46 -11.31 -1.31
CA ASP A 9 5.95 -12.68 -1.06
C ASP A 9 5.39 -13.31 -2.34
N TYR A 10 4.72 -12.51 -3.18
CA TYR A 10 4.23 -12.96 -4.49
C TYR A 10 5.39 -13.26 -5.43
N ILE A 11 6.42 -12.41 -5.44
CA ILE A 11 7.63 -12.63 -6.24
C ILE A 11 8.31 -13.94 -5.82
N ASN A 12 8.51 -14.13 -4.52
CA ASN A 12 9.16 -15.34 -3.98
C ASN A 12 8.38 -16.60 -4.34
N ALA A 13 7.04 -16.58 -4.23
CA ALA A 13 6.20 -17.70 -4.63
C ALA A 13 6.33 -18.05 -6.12
N LEU A 14 6.49 -17.04 -7.00
CA LEU A 14 6.75 -17.28 -8.42
C LEU A 14 8.14 -17.87 -8.65
N CYS A 15 9.18 -17.33 -8.00
CA CYS A 15 10.55 -17.79 -8.11
C CYS A 15 10.72 -19.28 -7.78
N ILE A 16 10.06 -19.76 -6.72
CA ILE A 16 10.16 -21.16 -6.25
C ILE A 16 9.19 -22.11 -6.95
N SER A 17 8.40 -21.63 -7.92
CA SER A 17 7.45 -22.47 -8.64
C SER A 17 8.17 -23.52 -9.49
N GLU A 18 7.69 -24.77 -9.43
CA GLU A 18 8.17 -25.87 -10.30
C GLU A 18 7.89 -25.61 -11.79
N ASN A 19 6.92 -24.73 -12.09
CA ASN A 19 6.68 -24.31 -13.46
C ASN A 19 7.78 -23.35 -13.93
N LYS A 20 8.60 -23.80 -14.87
CA LYS A 20 9.73 -23.04 -15.42
C LYS A 20 9.34 -21.65 -15.92
N ALA A 21 8.19 -21.50 -16.58
CA ALA A 21 7.73 -20.20 -17.07
C ALA A 21 7.38 -19.24 -15.92
N LYS A 22 6.79 -19.75 -14.82
CA LYS A 22 6.52 -18.95 -13.63
C LYS A 22 7.80 -18.57 -12.89
N SER A 23 8.76 -19.48 -12.78
CA SER A 23 10.05 -19.20 -12.14
C SER A 23 10.85 -18.13 -12.92
N VAL A 24 10.88 -18.21 -14.26
CA VAL A 24 11.50 -17.18 -15.11
C VAL A 24 10.85 -15.81 -14.87
N LEU A 25 9.51 -15.74 -14.90
CA LEU A 25 8.77 -14.51 -14.61
C LEU A 25 9.06 -13.99 -13.19
N GLY A 26 9.10 -14.87 -12.19
CA GLY A 26 9.42 -14.50 -10.81
C GLY A 26 10.79 -13.85 -10.71
N ASN A 27 11.81 -14.40 -11.38
CA ASN A 27 13.16 -13.84 -11.39
C ASN A 27 13.22 -12.48 -12.12
N GLU A 28 12.50 -12.32 -13.23
CA GLU A 28 12.37 -11.04 -13.91
C GLU A 28 11.72 -9.98 -13.01
N LEU A 29 10.57 -10.32 -12.40
CA LEU A 29 9.87 -9.43 -11.48
C LEU A 29 10.73 -9.08 -10.26
N LYS A 30 11.55 -10.02 -9.75
CA LYS A 30 12.49 -9.77 -8.66
C LYS A 30 13.53 -8.72 -9.02
N GLN A 31 14.07 -8.75 -10.25
CA GLN A 31 15.03 -7.76 -10.72
C GLN A 31 14.38 -6.38 -10.88
N ARG A 32 13.21 -6.32 -11.52
CA ARG A 32 12.43 -5.08 -11.67
C ARG A 32 12.02 -4.49 -10.31
N TYR A 33 11.65 -5.35 -9.37
CA TYR A 33 11.30 -4.98 -8.00
C TYR A 33 12.48 -4.32 -7.27
N LYS A 34 13.66 -4.96 -7.30
CA LYS A 34 14.89 -4.36 -6.73
C LYS A 34 15.20 -3.01 -7.36
N ARG A 35 15.10 -2.92 -8.69
CA ARG A 35 15.40 -1.69 -9.42
C ARG A 35 14.51 -0.53 -8.96
N TRP A 36 13.18 -0.70 -8.96
CA TRP A 36 12.33 0.42 -8.52
C TRP A 36 12.46 0.72 -7.04
N LEU A 37 12.79 -0.27 -6.18
CA LEU A 37 13.11 -0.02 -4.77
C LEU A 37 14.33 0.89 -4.59
N GLU A 38 15.35 0.74 -5.43
CA GLU A 38 16.58 1.52 -5.40
C GLU A 38 16.39 2.91 -6.01
N THR A 39 15.73 2.99 -7.18
CA THR A 39 15.59 4.25 -7.92
C THR A 39 14.43 5.11 -7.41
N LEU A 40 13.37 4.46 -6.90
CA LEU A 40 12.05 5.04 -6.66
C LEU A 40 11.55 5.86 -7.86
N ASN A 41 11.94 5.45 -9.06
CA ASN A 41 11.54 6.09 -10.30
C ASN A 41 10.17 5.55 -10.73
N LEU A 42 9.28 6.46 -11.15
CA LEU A 42 7.92 6.10 -11.55
C LEU A 42 7.90 5.18 -12.77
N GLN A 43 8.72 5.43 -13.80
CA GLN A 43 8.79 4.56 -14.98
C GLN A 43 9.28 3.15 -14.65
N ASP A 44 10.26 3.00 -13.77
CA ASP A 44 10.72 1.68 -13.32
C ASP A 44 9.59 0.92 -12.59
N PHE A 45 8.82 1.62 -11.76
CA PHE A 45 7.67 1.06 -11.06
C PHE A 45 6.51 0.72 -12.01
N LEU A 46 6.16 1.60 -12.95
CA LEU A 46 5.12 1.36 -13.95
C LEU A 46 5.44 0.15 -14.82
N LEU A 47 6.71 0.01 -15.23
CA LEU A 47 7.17 -1.14 -15.98
C LEU A 47 7.04 -2.45 -15.19
N PHE A 48 7.30 -2.43 -13.88
CA PHE A 48 7.04 -3.56 -12.99
C PHE A 48 5.55 -3.91 -12.91
N ILE A 49 4.67 -2.91 -12.78
CA ILE A 49 3.21 -3.11 -12.72
C ILE A 49 2.67 -3.64 -14.06
N GLU A 50 3.11 -3.12 -15.20
CA GLU A 50 2.70 -3.62 -16.51
C GLU A 50 3.19 -5.06 -16.73
N THR A 51 4.41 -5.40 -16.29
CA THR A 51 4.92 -6.79 -16.37
C THR A 51 3.99 -7.77 -15.62
N ILE A 52 3.48 -7.38 -14.45
CA ILE A 52 2.49 -8.17 -13.70
C ILE A 52 1.18 -8.32 -14.49
N LYS A 53 0.69 -7.23 -15.08
CA LYS A 53 -0.58 -7.18 -15.80
C LYS A 53 -0.54 -8.01 -17.09
N GLU A 54 0.51 -7.89 -17.88
CA GLU A 54 0.73 -8.64 -19.12
C GLU A 54 0.86 -10.15 -18.86
N ASN A 55 1.39 -10.52 -17.69
CA ASN A 55 1.58 -11.92 -17.30
C ASN A 55 0.52 -12.44 -16.31
N ARG A 56 -0.67 -11.81 -16.25
CA ARG A 56 -1.74 -12.16 -15.30
C ARG A 56 -2.04 -13.67 -15.23
N GLU A 57 -2.07 -14.35 -16.38
CA GLU A 57 -2.42 -15.76 -16.51
C GLU A 57 -1.37 -16.68 -15.89
N LYS A 58 -0.10 -16.26 -15.92
CA LYS A 58 1.02 -17.00 -15.31
C LYS A 58 1.07 -16.80 -13.80
N ILE A 59 0.61 -15.66 -13.30
CA ILE A 59 0.68 -15.29 -11.87
C ILE A 59 -0.39 -16.04 -11.06
N GLY A 60 -1.58 -16.23 -11.61
CA GLY A 60 -2.64 -17.03 -11.01
C GLY A 60 -4.01 -16.41 -11.16
N VAL A 61 -4.94 -16.76 -10.25
CA VAL A 61 -6.32 -16.29 -10.32
C VAL A 61 -6.39 -14.75 -10.17
N PRO A 62 -7.45 -14.11 -10.72
CA PRO A 62 -7.56 -12.65 -10.76
C PRO A 62 -7.31 -11.93 -9.43
N GLN A 63 -7.78 -12.52 -8.32
CA GLN A 63 -7.62 -11.96 -6.99
C GLN A 63 -6.15 -11.86 -6.55
N PHE A 64 -5.27 -12.75 -7.02
CA PHE A 64 -3.85 -12.74 -6.66
C PHE A 64 -3.10 -11.62 -7.37
N PHE A 65 -3.29 -11.44 -8.69
CA PHE A 65 -2.59 -10.35 -9.40
C PHE A 65 -3.07 -8.98 -8.92
N GLY A 66 -4.37 -8.82 -8.64
CA GLY A 66 -4.93 -7.56 -8.14
C GLY A 66 -4.32 -7.16 -6.79
N LYS A 67 -4.26 -8.11 -5.84
CA LYS A 67 -3.61 -7.89 -4.54
C LYS A 67 -2.11 -7.61 -4.68
N PHE A 68 -1.43 -8.34 -5.56
CA PHE A 68 -0.01 -8.14 -5.80
C PHE A 68 0.30 -6.72 -6.28
N ARG A 69 -0.42 -6.23 -7.30
CA ARG A 69 -0.27 -4.84 -7.79
C ARG A 69 -0.60 -3.82 -6.69
N ALA A 70 -1.66 -4.04 -5.92
CA ALA A 70 -2.06 -3.14 -4.83
C ALA A 70 -0.95 -3.02 -3.78
N TYR A 71 -0.46 -4.15 -3.24
CA TYR A 71 0.61 -4.13 -2.24
C TYR A 71 1.92 -3.53 -2.75
N ALA A 72 2.25 -3.75 -4.02
CA ALA A 72 3.41 -3.11 -4.64
C ALA A 72 3.26 -1.58 -4.70
N PHE A 73 2.06 -1.09 -5.00
CA PHE A 73 1.81 0.35 -5.08
C PHE A 73 1.78 1.02 -3.71
N GLU A 74 1.19 0.38 -2.72
CA GLU A 74 1.28 0.81 -1.33
C GLU A 74 2.74 0.95 -0.87
N GLU A 75 3.56 -0.07 -1.15
CA GLU A 75 4.99 -0.06 -0.81
C GLU A 75 5.74 1.07 -1.53
N TYR A 76 5.48 1.26 -2.82
CA TYR A 76 6.08 2.32 -3.61
C TYR A 76 5.76 3.70 -3.02
N VAL A 77 4.49 3.97 -2.72
CA VAL A 77 4.06 5.24 -2.11
C VAL A 77 4.68 5.42 -0.72
N TYR A 78 4.68 4.38 0.12
CA TYR A 78 5.32 4.42 1.43
C TYR A 78 6.81 4.81 1.32
N ARG A 79 7.56 4.13 0.45
CA ARG A 79 9.00 4.38 0.27
C ARG A 79 9.29 5.74 -0.35
N LEU A 80 8.45 6.19 -1.28
CA LEU A 80 8.57 7.51 -1.87
C LEU A 80 8.40 8.60 -0.80
N ILE A 81 7.39 8.48 0.06
CA ILE A 81 7.18 9.40 1.18
C ILE A 81 8.37 9.32 2.15
N ALA A 82 8.76 8.12 2.57
CA ALA A 82 9.86 7.90 3.51
C ALA A 82 11.19 8.53 3.04
N THR A 83 11.42 8.54 1.72
CA THR A 83 12.70 8.98 1.13
C THR A 83 12.68 10.45 0.70
N ARG A 84 11.54 10.96 0.22
CA ARG A 84 11.45 12.27 -0.45
C ARG A 84 10.74 13.33 0.37
N VAL A 85 10.04 12.97 1.44
CA VAL A 85 9.26 13.91 2.25
C VAL A 85 9.94 14.12 3.60
N ALA A 86 10.22 15.37 3.95
CA ALA A 86 10.71 15.72 5.27
C ALA A 86 9.58 15.59 6.30
N ILE A 87 9.63 14.54 7.12
CA ILE A 87 8.67 14.31 8.21
C ILE A 87 9.27 14.87 9.50
N PRO A 88 8.56 15.76 10.23
CA PRO A 88 9.00 16.24 11.53
C PRO A 88 9.32 15.09 12.49
N LYS A 89 10.39 15.21 13.28
CA LYS A 89 10.84 14.16 14.22
C LYS A 89 9.78 13.72 15.25
N SER A 90 8.79 14.58 15.52
CA SER A 90 7.67 14.30 16.41
C SER A 90 6.59 13.41 15.78
N LEU A 91 6.71 13.09 14.49
CA LEU A 91 5.81 12.26 13.71
C LEU A 91 6.54 11.05 13.15
N GLN A 92 5.77 10.01 12.85
CA GLN A 92 6.26 8.77 12.25
C GLN A 92 5.43 8.43 11.02
N LEU A 93 6.05 7.74 10.07
CA LEU A 93 5.40 7.17 8.89
C LEU A 93 5.07 5.70 9.16
N PHE A 94 3.84 5.32 8.90
CA PHE A 94 3.32 3.97 9.11
C PHE A 94 2.79 3.39 7.79
N TRP A 95 2.89 2.06 7.65
CA TRP A 95 2.39 1.31 6.49
C TRP A 95 1.42 0.23 6.99
N GLY A 96 0.16 0.32 6.58
CA GLY A 96 -0.88 -0.66 6.95
C GLY A 96 -1.17 -0.71 8.46
N GLU A 97 -0.95 0.39 9.18
CA GLU A 97 -1.26 0.48 10.61
C GLU A 97 -2.66 1.04 10.83
N LYS A 98 -3.34 0.52 11.84
CA LYS A 98 -4.67 0.99 12.23
C LYS A 98 -4.59 2.38 12.84
N CYS A 99 -5.35 3.31 12.27
CA CYS A 99 -5.53 4.68 12.75
C CYS A 99 -6.84 4.80 13.54
N THR A 100 -6.82 5.55 14.63
CA THR A 100 -8.02 5.87 15.40
C THR A 100 -8.98 6.69 14.55
N VAL A 101 -10.23 6.28 14.49
CA VAL A 101 -11.30 7.01 13.77
C VAL A 101 -12.50 7.32 14.65
N LEU A 102 -12.58 6.76 15.86
CA LEU A 102 -13.56 7.11 16.89
C LEU A 102 -13.04 6.65 18.26
N ARG A 103 -13.26 7.46 19.29
CA ARG A 103 -13.19 7.02 20.70
C ARG A 103 -14.45 7.45 21.41
N GLU A 104 -15.18 6.49 21.98
CA GLU A 104 -16.41 6.74 22.71
C GLU A 104 -16.54 5.77 23.88
N ASN A 105 -16.85 6.27 25.07
CA ASN A 105 -17.07 5.47 26.29
C ASN A 105 -15.98 4.42 26.57
N GLY A 106 -14.72 4.78 26.35
CA GLY A 106 -13.57 3.88 26.55
C GLY A 106 -13.31 2.89 25.41
N ASN A 107 -14.22 2.78 24.43
CA ASN A 107 -14.02 1.98 23.23
C ASN A 107 -13.30 2.77 22.15
N VAL A 108 -12.38 2.11 21.45
CA VAL A 108 -11.63 2.69 20.33
C VAL A 108 -11.97 1.94 19.06
N TYR A 109 -12.54 2.64 18.08
CA TYR A 109 -12.68 2.12 16.73
C TYR A 109 -11.53 2.64 15.87
N ALA A 110 -10.88 1.72 15.17
CA ALA A 110 -9.70 2.02 14.37
C ALA A 110 -9.76 1.30 13.03
N MET A 111 -9.34 2.00 11.98
CA MET A 111 -9.33 1.53 10.59
C MET A 111 -7.92 1.50 10.04
N GLU A 112 -7.62 0.50 9.23
CA GLU A 112 -6.35 0.46 8.49
C GLU A 112 -6.41 1.44 7.32
N PHE A 113 -5.34 2.23 7.17
CA PHE A 113 -5.07 3.02 5.97
C PHE A 113 -3.79 2.49 5.35
N ASP A 114 -3.68 2.56 4.02
CA ASP A 114 -2.51 2.04 3.30
C ASP A 114 -1.22 2.68 3.84
N VAL A 115 -1.16 4.01 3.93
CA VAL A 115 -0.03 4.73 4.55
C VAL A 115 -0.55 5.85 5.44
N SER A 116 0.10 6.12 6.57
CA SER A 116 -0.26 7.25 7.43
C SER A 116 0.96 7.94 8.04
N ILE A 117 0.81 9.24 8.33
CA ILE A 117 1.79 10.03 9.09
C ILE A 117 1.08 10.54 10.34
N GLY A 118 1.67 10.30 11.50
CA GLY A 118 1.04 10.68 12.77
C GLY A 118 1.87 10.32 13.98
N LYS A 119 1.20 10.22 15.13
CA LYS A 119 1.80 9.78 16.38
C LYS A 119 1.26 8.41 16.76
N LYS A 120 2.12 7.53 17.28
CA LYS A 120 1.66 6.28 17.88
C LYS A 120 1.03 6.60 19.25
N ALA A 121 -0.21 6.18 19.46
CA ALA A 121 -0.93 6.34 20.71
C ALA A 121 -1.48 4.97 21.12
N GLU A 122 -0.89 4.39 22.17
CA GLU A 122 -1.19 3.03 22.63
C GLU A 122 -1.00 2.02 21.47
N ASN A 123 -2.08 1.38 21.03
CA ASN A 123 -2.10 0.36 19.99
C ASN A 123 -2.36 0.92 18.58
N PHE A 124 -2.78 2.19 18.46
CA PHE A 124 -3.23 2.79 17.21
C PHE A 124 -2.40 4.01 16.83
N VAL A 125 -2.56 4.47 15.59
CA VAL A 125 -2.00 5.74 15.13
C VAL A 125 -3.05 6.83 15.34
N ASP A 126 -2.63 7.98 15.83
CA ASP A 126 -3.39 9.23 15.73
C ASP A 126 -2.87 10.00 14.50
N PRO A 127 -3.57 9.90 13.34
CA PRO A 127 -3.02 10.37 12.08
C PRO A 127 -3.22 11.88 11.91
N LEU A 128 -2.18 12.53 11.41
CA LEU A 128 -2.29 13.88 10.84
C LEU A 128 -2.49 13.84 9.32
N MET A 129 -2.07 12.75 8.69
CA MET A 129 -2.25 12.52 7.27
C MET A 129 -2.43 11.02 7.00
N VAL A 130 -3.33 10.68 6.08
CA VAL A 130 -3.53 9.32 5.58
C VAL A 130 -3.51 9.32 4.07
N PHE A 131 -3.03 8.22 3.51
CA PHE A 131 -2.98 7.95 2.09
C PHE A 131 -3.70 6.63 1.81
N GLU A 132 -4.61 6.67 0.85
CA GLU A 132 -5.20 5.48 0.24
C GLU A 132 -4.62 5.33 -1.16
N THR A 133 -4.18 4.13 -1.50
CA THR A 133 -3.58 3.84 -2.80
C THR A 133 -4.51 2.94 -3.60
N LYS A 134 -4.70 3.25 -4.88
CA LYS A 134 -5.54 2.47 -5.79
C LYS A 134 -4.87 2.38 -7.15
N VAL A 135 -4.44 1.19 -7.53
CA VAL A 135 -3.81 0.94 -8.84
C VAL A 135 -4.77 1.25 -10.00
N GLU A 136 -6.06 1.04 -9.78
CA GLU A 136 -7.14 1.39 -10.71
C GLU A 136 -8.24 2.08 -9.88
N LEU A 137 -8.69 3.26 -10.34
CA LEU A 137 -9.71 4.02 -9.65
C LEU A 137 -11.02 4.02 -10.44
N ASP A 138 -12.01 3.28 -9.92
CA ASP A 138 -13.39 3.33 -10.39
C ASP A 138 -14.30 4.00 -9.36
N SER A 139 -15.57 4.21 -9.74
CA SER A 139 -16.58 4.83 -8.88
C SER A 139 -16.79 4.11 -7.55
N ALA A 140 -16.65 2.78 -7.50
CA ALA A 140 -16.84 2.01 -6.27
C ALA A 140 -15.65 2.21 -5.32
N ARG A 141 -14.43 2.11 -5.83
CA ARG A 141 -13.19 2.31 -5.08
C ARG A 141 -13.04 3.75 -4.58
N LEU A 142 -13.47 4.72 -5.38
CA LEU A 142 -13.52 6.13 -4.97
C LEU A 142 -14.48 6.32 -3.79
N LYS A 143 -15.71 5.78 -3.88
CA LYS A 143 -16.70 5.85 -2.79
C LYS A 143 -16.16 5.23 -1.50
N THR A 144 -15.49 4.07 -1.58
CA THR A 144 -14.88 3.44 -0.41
C THR A 144 -13.80 4.31 0.22
N ALA A 145 -12.89 4.88 -0.57
CA ALA A 145 -11.85 5.78 -0.04
C ALA A 145 -12.46 7.03 0.62
N LEU A 146 -13.46 7.64 -0.02
CA LEU A 146 -14.16 8.81 0.54
C LEU A 146 -14.89 8.46 1.85
N ALA A 147 -15.54 7.29 1.94
CA ALA A 147 -16.18 6.85 3.17
C ALA A 147 -15.17 6.66 4.32
N SER A 148 -14.02 6.03 4.06
CA SER A 148 -12.94 5.92 5.04
C SER A 148 -12.44 7.30 5.50
N PHE A 149 -12.31 8.25 4.58
CA PHE A 149 -11.91 9.62 4.90
C PHE A 149 -12.97 10.34 5.74
N MET A 150 -14.25 10.19 5.44
CA MET A 150 -15.33 10.78 6.22
C MET A 150 -15.32 10.27 7.66
N LEU A 151 -15.14 8.96 7.87
CA LEU A 151 -15.03 8.37 9.21
C LEU A 151 -13.83 8.92 9.97
N LEU A 152 -12.65 8.97 9.35
CA LEU A 152 -11.48 9.58 9.99
C LEU A 152 -11.72 11.05 10.36
N LYS A 153 -12.37 11.80 9.48
CA LYS A 153 -12.65 13.23 9.67
C LYS A 153 -13.61 13.52 10.81
N GLN A 154 -14.43 12.55 11.23
CA GLN A 154 -15.26 12.70 12.43
C GLN A 154 -14.38 12.78 13.69
N TRP A 155 -13.31 11.99 13.77
CA TRP A 155 -12.38 11.99 14.90
C TRP A 155 -11.27 13.03 14.78
N SER A 156 -10.67 13.16 13.60
CA SER A 156 -9.58 14.08 13.31
C SER A 156 -9.95 14.99 12.13
N PRO A 157 -10.78 16.04 12.35
CA PRO A 157 -11.25 16.92 11.27
C PRO A 157 -10.13 17.60 10.48
N LYS A 158 -8.98 17.80 11.13
CA LYS A 158 -7.79 18.43 10.54
C LYS A 158 -6.89 17.45 9.78
N ALA A 159 -7.04 16.13 9.95
CA ALA A 159 -6.22 15.14 9.25
C ALA A 159 -6.32 15.33 7.74
N LYS A 160 -5.21 15.30 7.02
CA LYS A 160 -5.20 15.39 5.56
C LYS A 160 -5.45 14.00 4.98
N CYS A 161 -6.36 13.89 4.03
CA CYS A 161 -6.69 12.62 3.38
C CYS A 161 -6.31 12.71 1.91
N ILE A 162 -5.47 11.79 1.45
CA ILE A 162 -4.91 11.82 0.09
C ILE A 162 -5.24 10.49 -0.58
N LEU A 163 -5.85 10.55 -1.77
CA LEU A 163 -6.03 9.40 -2.62
C LEU A 163 -4.97 9.43 -3.72
N VAL A 164 -4.16 8.38 -3.81
CA VAL A 164 -3.11 8.21 -4.81
C VAL A 164 -3.53 7.10 -5.76
N TYR A 165 -3.49 7.36 -7.06
CA TYR A 165 -3.85 6.39 -8.09
C TYR A 165 -2.90 6.44 -9.29
N LEU A 166 -2.89 5.36 -10.08
CA LEU A 166 -2.15 5.24 -11.34
C LEU A 166 -3.10 5.39 -12.54
#